data_AF-W7SJP6-F1
#
_entry.id   AF-W7SJP6-F1
#
_cell.length_a   1.000
_cell.length_b   1.000
_cell.length_c   1.000
_cell.angle_alpha   90.00
_cell.angle_beta   90.00
_cell.angle_gamma   90.00
#
_symmetry.space_group_name_H-M   'P 1'
#
loop_
_entity.id
_entity.type
_entity.pdbx_description
1 polymer ?
#
loop_
_entity_poly.entity_id
_entity_poly.type
_entity_poly.pdbx_seq_one_letter_code
_entity_poly.pdbx_strand_id
1 'polypeptide(L)'
;MTAQLFGPGELARVLWERRHAVHQRLQGWDHDDLLLQSEADVIEVLKAEALIECPVLDRAAAHMDGHPTELIRPFKDFGETVDRQVTRYTLVVPFVGDEQVFQLSASVRTPEPPRGHLRPGELSVFYTTDGITMPVAEQLKAALNAEVAKVEQYLEFARSDIRTHQWEIESELPGLVADRRAKLLSDRQLNASIGFPVKRRGDADTYTIPLRRTRLTVRATPRTPAQRFTPEPALADDDYEAALAVLLNARNAFERTPSMTATLHEEQIRDLLLLLLNAQFEGAAAGEVFNRHGKTDILIRVDDRNVFTGTAACSASANSWAGRRGV
;
A
#
# COMPACT_ATOMS: atom_id res chain seq x y z
N MET A 1 7.91 28.09 -9.56
CA MET A 1 9.18 28.01 -10.32
C MET A 1 9.11 26.78 -11.21
N THR A 2 9.47 26.89 -12.49
CA THR A 2 9.53 25.74 -13.41
C THR A 2 10.69 24.83 -12.99
N ALA A 3 10.42 23.56 -12.71
CA ALA A 3 11.44 22.59 -12.36
C ALA A 3 11.70 21.65 -13.55
N GLN A 4 12.96 21.22 -13.68
CA GLN A 4 13.30 20.12 -14.57
C GLN A 4 12.81 18.82 -13.92
N LEU A 5 12.05 18.02 -14.67
CA LEU A 5 11.68 16.67 -14.26
C LEU A 5 12.81 15.71 -14.64
N PHE A 6 12.88 14.57 -13.97
CA PHE A 6 13.91 13.54 -14.15
C PHE A 6 15.32 14.14 -13.97
N GLY A 7 15.53 14.72 -12.78
CA GLY A 7 16.72 15.47 -12.40
C GLY A 7 17.96 14.60 -12.18
N PRO A 8 18.98 15.10 -11.46
CA PRO A 8 20.27 14.40 -11.33
C PRO A 8 20.22 13.16 -10.43
N GLY A 9 19.14 12.93 -9.68
CA GLY A 9 19.03 11.74 -8.84
C GLY A 9 18.88 10.48 -9.68
N GLU A 10 19.69 9.47 -9.45
CA GLU A 10 19.64 8.22 -10.23
C GLU A 10 18.60 7.26 -9.64
N LEU A 11 17.62 6.84 -10.46
CA LEU A 11 16.61 5.86 -10.07
C LEU A 11 17.26 4.53 -9.67
N ALA A 12 18.26 4.08 -10.44
CA ALA A 12 19.01 2.86 -10.14
C ALA A 12 19.63 2.87 -8.73
N ARG A 13 20.14 4.03 -8.28
CA ARG A 13 20.70 4.16 -6.93
C ARG A 13 19.63 4.02 -5.86
N VAL A 14 18.46 4.64 -6.03
CA VAL A 14 17.35 4.54 -5.07
C VAL A 14 16.80 3.12 -5.00
N LEU A 15 16.65 2.45 -6.15
CA LEU A 15 16.23 1.04 -6.21
C LEU A 15 17.24 0.14 -5.48
N TRP A 16 18.54 0.34 -5.74
CA TRP A 16 19.61 -0.39 -5.04
C TRP A 16 19.61 -0.14 -3.53
N GLU A 17 19.46 1.11 -3.08
CA GLU A 17 19.39 1.47 -1.66
C GLU A 17 18.21 0.78 -0.96
N ARG A 18 17.04 0.74 -1.60
CA ARG A 18 15.86 0.03 -1.06
C ARG A 18 16.08 -1.47 -0.97
N ARG A 19 16.61 -2.09 -2.02
CA ARG A 19 16.99 -3.51 -2.00
C ARG A 19 17.95 -3.82 -0.86
N HIS A 20 18.99 -3.00 -0.71
CA HIS A 20 19.98 -3.17 0.34
C HIS A 20 19.39 -2.97 1.75
N ALA A 21 18.51 -1.98 1.94
CA ALA A 21 17.83 -1.74 3.20
C ALA A 21 16.99 -2.95 3.65
N VAL A 22 16.29 -3.58 2.71
CA VAL A 22 15.47 -4.78 2.94
C VAL A 22 16.34 -5.97 3.35
N HIS A 23 17.50 -6.15 2.73
CA HIS A 23 18.48 -7.16 3.14
C HIS A 23 19.00 -6.89 4.57
N GLN A 24 19.35 -5.65 4.88
CA GLN A 24 19.81 -5.27 6.22
C GLN A 24 18.73 -5.49 7.28
N ARG A 25 17.48 -5.11 6.96
CA ARG A 25 16.32 -5.35 7.82
C ARG A 25 16.13 -6.83 8.11
N LEU A 26 16.21 -7.69 7.09
CA LEU A 26 16.12 -9.15 7.28
C LEU A 26 17.24 -9.69 8.18
N GLN A 27 18.46 -9.17 8.06
CA GLN A 27 19.57 -9.58 8.93
C GLN A 27 19.39 -9.11 10.37
N GLY A 28 18.89 -7.89 10.56
CA GLY A 28 18.63 -7.27 11.86
C GLY A 28 17.27 -7.62 12.49
N TRP A 29 16.44 -8.41 11.81
CA TRP A 29 15.15 -8.85 12.33
C TRP A 29 15.34 -9.66 13.62
N ASP A 30 14.50 -9.43 14.62
CA ASP A 30 14.48 -10.24 15.82
C ASP A 30 14.32 -11.74 15.47
N HIS A 31 15.15 -12.56 16.10
CA HIS A 31 15.26 -13.97 15.75
C HIS A 31 14.01 -14.78 16.11
N ASP A 32 13.35 -14.46 17.23
CA ASP A 32 12.15 -15.15 17.68
C ASP A 32 10.95 -14.72 16.84
N ASP A 33 10.80 -13.42 16.59
CA ASP A 33 9.74 -12.88 15.74
C ASP A 33 9.83 -13.42 14.31
N LEU A 34 11.05 -13.45 13.73
CA LEU A 34 11.25 -13.95 12.38
C LEU A 34 10.85 -15.43 12.27
N LEU A 35 11.11 -16.26 13.29
CA LEU A 35 10.74 -17.68 13.26
C LEU A 35 9.27 -17.92 13.55
N LEU A 36 8.62 -17.05 14.33
CA LEU A 36 7.19 -17.11 14.65
C LEU A 36 6.30 -16.76 13.44
N GLN A 37 6.72 -15.76 12.65
CA GLN A 37 5.99 -15.33 11.46
C GLN A 37 6.10 -16.34 10.31
N SER A 38 5.12 -16.35 9.41
CA SER A 38 5.19 -17.17 8.21
C SER A 38 6.13 -16.55 7.17
N GLU A 39 6.78 -17.40 6.37
CA GLU A 39 7.69 -16.94 5.32
C GLU A 39 7.01 -15.99 4.32
N ALA A 40 5.75 -16.27 3.97
CA ALA A 40 4.96 -15.43 3.08
C ALA A 40 4.73 -14.03 3.67
N ASP A 41 4.39 -13.91 4.96
CA ASP A 41 4.12 -12.62 5.58
C ASP A 41 5.39 -11.77 5.67
N VAL A 42 6.52 -12.39 6.01
CA VAL A 42 7.83 -11.73 6.02
C VAL A 42 8.19 -11.21 4.63
N ILE A 43 7.98 -12.02 3.58
CA ILE A 43 8.24 -11.62 2.20
C ILE A 43 7.35 -10.44 1.80
N GLU A 44 6.06 -10.46 2.12
CA GLU A 44 5.14 -9.37 1.76
C GLU A 44 5.49 -8.06 2.47
N VAL A 45 5.88 -8.10 3.75
CA VAL A 45 6.38 -6.91 4.47
C VAL A 45 7.64 -6.36 3.80
N LEU A 46 8.60 -7.23 3.45
CA LEU A 46 9.84 -6.82 2.79
C LEU A 46 9.59 -6.26 1.38
N LYS A 47 8.63 -6.81 0.62
CA LYS A 47 8.22 -6.27 -0.68
C LYS A 47 7.59 -4.89 -0.56
N ALA A 48 6.70 -4.68 0.41
CA ALA A 48 6.05 -3.38 0.61
C ALA A 48 7.06 -2.25 0.87
N GLU A 49 8.20 -2.56 1.49
CA GLU A 49 9.30 -1.59 1.69
C GLU A 49 10.21 -1.45 0.45
N ALA A 50 10.44 -2.55 -0.27
CA ALA A 50 11.36 -2.62 -1.41
C ALA A 50 10.81 -2.01 -2.71
N LEU A 51 9.50 -2.15 -2.94
CA LEU A 51 8.85 -1.80 -4.19
C LEU A 51 8.48 -0.31 -4.25
N ILE A 52 8.44 0.23 -5.46
CA ILE A 52 8.03 1.61 -5.76
C ILE A 52 6.99 1.54 -6.88
N GLU A 53 5.92 2.31 -6.77
CA GLU A 53 4.89 2.39 -7.80
C GLU A 53 5.23 3.48 -8.82
N CYS A 54 5.52 3.07 -10.05
CA CYS A 54 5.79 4.05 -11.12
C CYS A 54 4.53 4.87 -11.44
N PRO A 55 4.60 6.22 -11.43
CA PRO A 55 3.46 7.06 -11.75
C PRO A 55 2.79 6.76 -13.09
N VAL A 56 1.47 6.82 -13.09
CA VAL A 56 0.62 6.72 -14.29
C VAL A 56 -0.19 8.01 -14.41
N LEU A 57 -0.03 8.72 -15.54
CA LEU A 57 -0.76 9.94 -15.83
C LEU A 57 -2.18 9.63 -16.30
N ASP A 58 -3.17 10.31 -15.73
CA ASP A 58 -4.55 10.28 -16.22
C ASP A 58 -4.77 11.42 -17.23
N ARG A 59 -4.57 11.11 -18.52
CA ARG A 59 -4.81 12.09 -19.59
C ARG A 59 -6.29 12.43 -19.77
N ALA A 60 -7.20 11.56 -19.36
CA ALA A 60 -8.64 11.80 -19.53
C ALA A 60 -9.15 12.83 -18.52
N ALA A 61 -8.55 12.86 -17.32
CA ALA A 61 -8.80 13.86 -16.30
C ALA A 61 -7.97 15.16 -16.45
N ALA A 62 -7.17 15.28 -17.52
CA ALA A 62 -6.34 16.45 -17.75
C ALA A 62 -7.19 17.69 -18.04
N HIS A 63 -6.85 18.81 -17.41
CA HIS A 63 -7.59 20.06 -17.52
C HIS A 63 -6.65 21.27 -17.60
N MET A 64 -7.10 22.33 -18.26
CA MET A 64 -6.36 23.59 -18.32
C MET A 64 -6.48 24.32 -16.98
N ASP A 65 -5.40 24.95 -16.53
CA ASP A 65 -5.47 25.90 -15.42
C ASP A 65 -6.32 27.11 -15.84
N GLY A 66 -7.20 27.58 -14.95
CA GLY A 66 -8.33 28.44 -15.30
C GLY A 66 -7.96 29.82 -15.85
N HIS A 67 -6.73 30.29 -15.64
CA HIS A 67 -6.26 31.57 -16.15
C HIS A 67 -4.83 31.44 -16.70
N PRO A 68 -4.59 31.81 -17.98
CA PRO A 68 -3.25 31.94 -18.51
C PRO A 68 -2.43 32.92 -17.66
N THR A 69 -1.19 32.56 -17.35
CA THR A 69 -0.32 33.45 -16.59
C THR A 69 0.45 34.36 -17.54
N GLU A 70 0.36 35.68 -17.38
CA GLU A 70 1.24 36.61 -18.08
C GLU A 70 2.58 36.73 -17.36
N LEU A 71 3.67 36.69 -18.12
CA LEU A 71 5.03 36.73 -17.61
C LEU A 71 5.83 37.73 -18.45
N ILE A 72 6.80 38.41 -17.84
CA ILE A 72 7.80 39.19 -18.58
C ILE A 72 9.01 38.30 -18.79
N ARG A 73 9.45 38.14 -20.03
CA ARG A 73 10.62 37.34 -20.37
C ARG A 73 11.58 38.13 -21.26
N PRO A 74 12.90 38.12 -20.97
CA PRO A 74 13.89 38.74 -21.83
C PRO A 74 14.11 37.89 -23.08
N PHE A 75 14.06 38.53 -24.24
CA PHE A 75 14.41 37.94 -25.52
C PHE A 75 15.64 38.65 -26.10
N LYS A 76 16.52 37.89 -26.76
CA LYS A 76 17.59 38.48 -27.56
C LYS A 76 17.04 38.79 -28.95
N ASP A 77 17.00 40.08 -29.28
CA ASP A 77 16.59 40.57 -30.58
C ASP A 77 17.68 41.48 -31.15
N PHE A 78 18.22 41.13 -32.31
CA PHE A 78 19.34 41.85 -32.96
C PHE A 78 20.54 42.19 -32.04
N GLY A 79 20.82 41.37 -31.02
CA GLY A 79 21.94 41.58 -30.08
C GLY A 79 21.58 42.39 -28.83
N GLU A 80 20.39 42.98 -28.76
CA GLU A 80 19.85 43.64 -27.57
C GLU A 80 18.91 42.70 -26.81
N THR A 81 18.81 42.90 -25.48
CA THR A 81 17.87 42.15 -24.64
C THR A 81 16.62 43.00 -24.44
N VAL A 82 15.50 42.56 -25.01
CA VAL A 82 14.20 43.23 -24.91
C VAL A 82 13.26 42.39 -24.06
N ASP A 83 12.66 43.01 -23.05
CA ASP A 83 11.63 42.37 -22.23
C ASP A 83 10.30 42.34 -22.99
N ARG A 84 9.69 41.16 -23.07
CA ARG A 84 8.38 40.96 -23.70
C ARG A 84 7.41 40.32 -22.74
N GLN A 85 6.16 40.78 -22.80
CA GLN A 85 5.04 40.15 -22.10
C GLN A 85 4.61 38.92 -22.91
N VAL A 86 4.70 37.76 -22.28
CA VAL A 86 4.36 36.45 -22.86
C VAL A 86 3.25 35.81 -22.04
N THR A 87 2.38 35.07 -22.72
CA THR A 87 1.32 34.30 -22.07
C THR A 87 1.79 32.86 -21.88
N ARG A 88 1.63 32.32 -20.67
CA ARG A 88 1.88 30.93 -20.34
C ARG A 88 0.58 30.20 -20.08
N TYR A 89 0.37 29.14 -20.85
CA TYR A 89 -0.72 28.18 -20.70
C TYR A 89 -0.23 26.99 -19.87
N THR A 90 -1.04 26.56 -18.91
CA THR A 90 -0.73 25.44 -18.02
C THR A 90 -1.77 24.34 -18.22
N LEU A 91 -1.30 23.11 -18.48
CA LEU A 91 -2.11 21.90 -18.47
C LEU A 91 -1.81 21.13 -17.19
N VAL A 92 -2.83 20.83 -16.40
CA VAL A 92 -2.73 20.01 -15.19
C VAL A 92 -3.19 18.60 -15.53
N VAL A 93 -2.36 17.61 -15.21
CA VAL A 93 -2.56 16.19 -15.48
C VAL A 93 -2.47 15.44 -14.15
N PRO A 94 -3.58 14.91 -13.64
CA PRO A 94 -3.56 14.05 -12.45
C PRO A 94 -2.73 12.79 -12.66
N PHE A 95 -2.15 12.23 -11.60
CA PHE A 95 -1.43 10.96 -11.67
C PHE A 95 -1.60 10.13 -10.40
N VAL A 96 -1.39 8.82 -10.54
CA VAL A 96 -1.38 7.85 -9.43
C VAL A 96 -0.02 7.16 -9.37
N GLY A 97 0.57 7.09 -8.18
CA GLY A 97 1.87 6.46 -7.92
C GLY A 97 2.85 7.38 -7.20
N ASP A 98 4.12 6.98 -7.12
CA ASP A 98 5.16 7.65 -6.35
C ASP A 98 5.72 8.91 -7.03
N GLU A 99 5.43 10.10 -6.47
CA GLU A 99 5.87 11.39 -7.04
C GLU A 99 7.39 11.55 -7.13
N GLN A 100 8.14 10.85 -6.27
CA GLN A 100 9.61 10.85 -6.26
C GLN A 100 10.20 10.39 -7.60
N VAL A 101 9.49 9.52 -8.35
CA VAL A 101 9.96 9.01 -9.64
C VAL A 101 10.13 10.13 -10.67
N PHE A 102 9.30 11.18 -10.62
CA PHE A 102 9.46 12.35 -11.50
C PHE A 102 10.71 13.18 -11.20
N GLN A 103 11.38 12.94 -10.08
CA GLN A 103 12.62 13.62 -9.69
C GLN A 103 13.86 12.78 -9.98
N LEU A 104 13.68 11.49 -10.30
CA LEU A 104 14.74 10.52 -10.54
C LEU A 104 14.91 10.26 -12.04
N SER A 105 16.14 10.07 -12.50
CA SER A 105 16.45 9.70 -13.87
C SER A 105 16.50 8.18 -14.02
N ALA A 106 15.86 7.66 -15.06
CA ALA A 106 16.03 6.27 -15.47
C ALA A 106 17.45 6.00 -16.03
N SER A 107 17.76 4.71 -16.20
CA SER A 107 18.99 4.21 -16.83
C SER A 107 19.14 4.70 -18.27
N VAL A 108 18.03 4.72 -19.01
CA VAL A 108 17.93 5.28 -20.36
C VAL A 108 17.50 6.74 -20.27
N ARG A 109 18.23 7.63 -20.94
CA ARG A 109 17.93 9.06 -21.00
C ARG A 109 17.88 9.53 -22.45
N THR A 110 16.98 10.45 -22.74
CA THR A 110 16.97 11.18 -24.01
C THR A 110 17.52 12.60 -23.81
N PRO A 111 18.00 13.26 -24.88
CA PRO A 111 18.33 14.67 -24.82
C PRO A 111 17.05 15.48 -24.52
N GLU A 112 17.21 16.56 -23.74
CA GLU A 112 16.14 17.49 -23.34
C GLU A 112 15.05 16.89 -22.43
N PRO A 113 15.31 16.79 -21.11
CA PRO A 113 14.32 16.33 -20.15
C PRO A 113 13.11 17.27 -20.10
N PRO A 114 11.90 16.71 -19.91
CA PRO A 114 10.70 17.50 -19.82
C PRO A 114 10.73 18.42 -18.59
N ARG A 115 9.99 19.52 -18.69
CA ARG A 115 9.87 20.51 -17.61
C ARG A 115 8.44 20.57 -17.13
N GLY A 116 8.27 20.67 -15.83
CA GLY A 116 6.96 20.70 -15.23
C GLY A 116 7.00 21.21 -13.79
N HIS A 117 5.83 21.24 -13.19
CA HIS A 117 5.67 21.49 -11.77
C HIS A 117 4.87 20.35 -11.17
N LEU A 118 5.44 19.74 -10.14
CA LEU A 118 4.79 18.68 -9.38
C LEU A 118 4.06 19.27 -8.21
N ARG A 119 2.82 18.85 -8.04
CA ARG A 119 2.03 18.98 -6.83
C ARG A 119 1.59 17.57 -6.41
N PRO A 120 1.17 17.39 -5.15
CA PRO A 120 0.66 16.10 -4.70
C PRO A 120 -0.47 15.61 -5.62
N GLY A 121 -0.26 14.49 -6.31
CA GLY A 121 -1.22 13.87 -7.24
C GLY A 121 -1.43 14.58 -8.58
N GLU A 122 -0.70 15.67 -8.87
CA GLU A 122 -0.90 16.48 -10.09
C GLU A 122 0.41 16.92 -10.72
N LEU A 123 0.52 16.73 -12.04
CA LEU A 123 1.61 17.22 -12.87
C LEU A 123 1.14 18.40 -13.71
N SER A 124 1.78 19.56 -13.57
CA SER A 124 1.55 20.72 -14.45
C SER A 124 2.61 20.81 -15.54
N VAL A 125 2.17 20.88 -16.79
CA VAL A 125 2.99 21.08 -18.00
C VAL A 125 2.67 22.45 -18.60
N PHE A 126 3.65 23.11 -19.21
CA PHE A 126 3.53 24.50 -19.63
C PHE A 126 3.85 24.72 -21.10
N TYR A 127 3.12 25.62 -21.74
CA TYR A 127 3.46 26.20 -23.04
C TYR A 127 3.51 27.72 -22.92
N THR A 128 4.58 28.34 -23.43
CA THR A 128 4.77 29.80 -23.36
C THR A 128 4.83 30.38 -24.78
N THR A 129 4.06 31.43 -25.04
CA THR A 129 4.04 32.12 -26.34
C THR A 129 5.31 32.94 -26.58
N ASP A 130 5.55 33.32 -27.83
CA ASP A 130 6.60 34.28 -28.21
C ASP A 130 6.25 35.75 -27.85
N GLY A 131 4.99 36.01 -27.48
CA GLY A 131 4.47 37.34 -27.14
C GLY A 131 4.18 38.22 -28.36
N ILE A 132 4.39 37.71 -29.57
CA ILE A 132 4.16 38.42 -30.83
C ILE A 132 2.95 37.82 -31.55
N THR A 133 2.89 36.49 -31.57
CA THR A 133 1.86 35.73 -32.30
C THR A 133 0.97 35.02 -31.31
N MET A 134 -0.35 35.17 -31.47
CA MET A 134 -1.30 34.33 -30.75
C MET A 134 -1.27 32.93 -31.36
N PRO A 135 -0.98 31.87 -30.57
CA PRO A 135 -0.98 30.51 -31.08
C PRO A 135 -2.39 30.10 -31.50
N VAL A 136 -2.49 29.34 -32.59
CA VAL A 136 -3.74 28.68 -32.97
C VAL A 136 -4.04 27.60 -31.92
N ALA A 137 -5.30 27.49 -31.48
CA ALA A 137 -5.69 26.57 -30.41
C ALA A 137 -5.23 25.12 -30.66
N GLU A 138 -5.25 24.65 -31.91
CA GLU A 138 -4.75 23.32 -32.28
C GLU A 138 -3.25 23.16 -32.07
N GLN A 139 -2.44 24.19 -32.39
CA GLN A 139 -1.00 24.17 -32.19
C GLN A 139 -0.65 24.17 -30.70
N LEU A 140 -1.37 24.95 -29.90
CA LEU A 140 -1.23 24.96 -28.44
C LEU A 140 -1.53 23.57 -27.86
N LYS A 141 -2.66 22.98 -28.26
CA LYS A 141 -3.05 21.63 -27.82
C LYS A 141 -2.02 20.58 -28.23
N ALA A 142 -1.53 20.63 -29.46
CA ALA A 142 -0.52 19.71 -29.97
C ALA A 142 0.80 19.83 -29.19
N ALA A 143 1.24 21.05 -28.88
CA ALA A 143 2.47 21.29 -28.11
C ALA A 143 2.35 20.77 -26.67
N LEU A 144 1.23 21.04 -25.98
CA LEU A 144 0.99 20.51 -24.63
C LEU A 144 0.93 18.97 -24.63
N ASN A 145 0.25 18.38 -25.62
CA ASN A 145 0.19 16.93 -25.77
C ASN A 145 1.57 16.31 -26.03
N ALA A 146 2.43 16.97 -26.80
CA ALA A 146 3.79 16.52 -27.05
C ALA A 146 4.64 16.55 -25.78
N GLU A 147 4.52 17.57 -24.95
CA GLU A 147 5.22 17.63 -23.66
C GLU A 147 4.73 16.55 -22.69
N VAL A 148 3.42 16.30 -22.61
CA VAL A 148 2.89 15.18 -21.81
C VAL A 148 3.38 13.84 -22.34
N ALA A 149 3.41 13.64 -23.66
CA ALA A 149 3.94 12.42 -24.27
C ALA A 149 5.44 12.22 -23.97
N LYS A 150 6.21 13.31 -23.92
CA LYS A 150 7.61 13.28 -23.49
C LYS A 150 7.72 12.83 -22.03
N VAL A 151 6.87 13.32 -21.13
CA VAL A 151 6.83 12.85 -19.74
C VAL A 151 6.51 11.36 -19.66
N GLU A 152 5.49 10.90 -20.39
CA GLU A 152 5.12 9.48 -20.44
C GLU A 152 6.26 8.60 -20.94
N GLN A 153 7.01 9.06 -21.96
CA GLN A 153 8.17 8.34 -22.45
C GLN A 153 9.24 8.17 -21.36
N TYR A 154 9.52 9.21 -20.59
CA TYR A 154 10.46 9.13 -19.47
C TYR A 154 9.94 8.23 -18.35
N LEU A 155 8.64 8.27 -18.05
CA LEU A 155 8.00 7.35 -17.11
C LEU A 155 8.08 5.91 -17.60
N GLU A 156 8.01 5.64 -18.89
CA GLU A 156 8.17 4.29 -19.44
C GLU A 156 9.59 3.76 -19.24
N PHE A 157 10.62 4.60 -19.42
CA PHE A 157 12.00 4.21 -19.09
C PHE A 157 12.13 3.88 -17.60
N ALA A 158 11.60 4.74 -16.73
CA ALA A 158 11.60 4.49 -15.28
C ALA A 158 10.82 3.22 -14.91
N ARG A 159 9.68 2.97 -15.58
CA ARG A 159 8.85 1.78 -15.38
C ARG A 159 9.59 0.50 -15.76
N SER A 160 10.40 0.53 -16.81
CA SER A 160 11.22 -0.61 -17.19
C SER A 160 12.27 -0.94 -16.13
N ASP A 161 12.95 0.06 -15.57
CA ASP A 161 13.91 -0.13 -14.47
C ASP A 161 13.21 -0.65 -13.21
N ILE A 162 12.07 -0.06 -12.82
CA ILE A 162 11.27 -0.48 -11.67
C ILE A 162 10.78 -1.92 -11.83
N ARG A 163 10.30 -2.31 -13.02
CA ARG A 163 9.87 -3.68 -13.31
C ARG A 163 11.03 -4.68 -13.19
N THR A 164 12.22 -4.29 -13.60
CA THR A 164 13.42 -5.14 -13.48
C THR A 164 13.77 -5.35 -12.01
N HIS A 165 13.80 -4.27 -11.23
CA HIS A 165 14.00 -4.34 -9.78
C HIS A 165 12.92 -5.15 -9.07
N GLN A 166 11.65 -5.00 -9.44
CA GLN A 166 10.56 -5.79 -8.89
C GLN A 166 10.79 -7.29 -9.13
N TRP A 167 11.16 -7.69 -10.35
CA TRP A 167 11.47 -9.08 -10.66
C TRP A 167 12.67 -9.61 -9.87
N GLU A 168 13.73 -8.80 -9.69
CA GLU A 168 14.89 -9.17 -8.88
C GLU A 168 14.49 -9.39 -7.41
N ILE A 169 13.71 -8.49 -6.82
CA ILE A 169 13.22 -8.60 -5.44
C ILE A 169 12.33 -9.83 -5.28
N GLU A 170 11.38 -10.04 -6.20
CA GLU A 170 10.45 -11.18 -6.15
C GLU A 170 11.16 -12.53 -6.29
N SER A 171 12.26 -12.57 -7.05
CA SER A 171 13.04 -13.80 -7.26
C SER A 171 14.03 -14.09 -6.13
N GLU A 172 14.66 -13.07 -5.53
CA GLU A 172 15.67 -13.26 -4.50
C GLU A 172 15.11 -13.38 -3.08
N LEU A 173 14.06 -12.62 -2.73
CA LEU A 173 13.55 -12.56 -1.36
C LEU A 173 13.19 -13.92 -0.75
N PRO A 174 12.50 -14.84 -1.46
CA PRO A 174 12.16 -16.15 -0.89
C PRO A 174 13.40 -16.94 -0.44
N GLY A 175 14.44 -16.98 -1.29
CA GLY A 175 15.69 -17.66 -0.96
C GLY A 175 16.39 -17.05 0.25
N LEU A 176 16.47 -15.72 0.29
CA LEU A 176 17.11 -15.01 1.40
C LEU A 176 16.40 -15.24 2.75
N VAL A 177 15.06 -15.21 2.76
CA VAL A 177 14.27 -15.46 3.97
C VAL A 177 14.42 -16.92 4.40
N ALA A 178 14.32 -17.87 3.47
CA ALA A 178 14.50 -19.30 3.76
C ALA A 178 15.89 -19.59 4.35
N ASP A 179 16.95 -19.07 3.72
CA ASP A 179 18.34 -19.24 4.17
C ASP A 179 18.57 -18.64 5.56
N ARG A 180 18.04 -17.42 5.80
CA ARG A 180 18.17 -16.76 7.10
C ARG A 180 17.48 -17.56 8.20
N ARG A 181 16.28 -18.07 7.96
CA ARG A 181 15.54 -18.92 8.92
C ARG A 181 16.26 -20.24 9.17
N ALA A 182 16.73 -20.91 8.11
CA ALA A 182 17.46 -22.17 8.22
C ALA A 182 18.73 -22.00 9.07
N LYS A 183 19.47 -20.91 8.86
CA LYS A 183 20.64 -20.56 9.67
C LYS A 183 20.26 -20.38 11.15
N LEU A 184 19.22 -19.60 11.47
CA LEU A 184 18.78 -19.39 12.85
C LEU A 184 18.35 -20.69 13.55
N LEU A 185 17.68 -21.58 12.83
CA LEU A 185 17.31 -22.90 13.35
C LEU A 185 18.54 -23.78 13.60
N SER A 186 19.51 -23.79 12.67
CA SER A 186 20.76 -24.53 12.84
C SER A 186 21.59 -24.02 14.02
N ASP A 187 21.69 -22.70 14.18
CA ASP A 187 22.38 -22.06 15.32
C ASP A 187 21.73 -22.46 16.66
N ARG A 188 20.38 -22.56 16.71
CA ARG A 188 19.65 -23.04 17.90
C ARG A 188 19.93 -24.51 18.20
N GLN A 189 19.91 -25.36 17.17
CA GLN A 189 20.20 -26.79 17.32
C GLN A 189 21.64 -27.02 17.80
N LEU A 190 22.59 -26.25 17.27
CA LEU A 190 23.99 -26.28 17.72
C LEU A 190 24.11 -25.80 19.17
N ASN A 191 23.49 -24.68 19.54
CA ASN A 191 23.54 -24.20 20.92
C ASN A 191 22.94 -25.22 21.92
N ALA A 192 21.88 -25.92 21.53
CA ALA A 192 21.28 -26.99 22.34
C ALA A 192 22.19 -28.23 22.48
N SER A 193 23.03 -28.53 21.49
CA SER A 193 23.89 -29.72 21.48
C SER A 193 25.20 -29.55 22.26
N ILE A 194 25.61 -28.32 22.56
CA ILE A 194 26.86 -28.02 23.28
C ILE A 194 26.81 -28.44 24.77
N GLY A 195 25.62 -28.63 25.36
CA GLY A 195 25.46 -29.26 26.68
C GLY A 195 25.77 -28.37 27.90
N PHE A 196 26.06 -27.07 27.71
CA PHE A 196 26.10 -26.11 28.81
C PHE A 196 24.68 -25.58 29.11
N PRO A 197 24.35 -25.31 30.39
CA PRO A 197 23.08 -24.71 30.75
C PRO A 197 22.94 -23.33 30.10
N VAL A 198 22.00 -23.21 29.15
CA VAL A 198 21.70 -21.95 28.48
C VAL A 198 21.07 -21.01 29.50
N LYS A 199 21.80 -19.95 29.88
CA LYS A 199 21.26 -18.86 30.68
C LYS A 199 20.19 -18.16 29.84
N ARG A 200 18.92 -18.47 30.09
CA ARG A 200 17.81 -17.72 29.51
C ARG A 200 17.98 -16.26 29.89
N ARG A 201 17.88 -15.37 28.90
CA ARG A 201 17.79 -13.94 29.16
C ARG A 201 16.57 -13.72 30.07
N GLY A 202 16.65 -12.85 31.07
CA GLY A 202 15.48 -12.52 31.91
C GLY A 202 14.31 -11.98 31.08
N ASP A 203 14.61 -11.45 29.89
CA ASP A 203 13.65 -10.96 28.91
C ASP A 203 13.11 -12.08 27.99
N ALA A 204 13.73 -13.26 28.02
CA ALA A 204 13.29 -14.48 27.33
C ALA A 204 12.41 -15.32 28.28
N ASP A 205 11.52 -14.64 29.01
CA ASP A 205 10.35 -15.31 29.53
C ASP A 205 9.66 -15.93 28.32
N THR A 206 9.63 -17.27 28.36
CA THR A 206 8.71 -18.11 27.62
C THR A 206 7.47 -17.27 27.31
N TYR A 207 7.30 -16.90 26.03
CA TYR A 207 5.97 -16.61 25.52
C TYR A 207 5.25 -17.97 25.55
N THR A 208 4.96 -18.45 26.77
CA THR A 208 3.70 -19.10 27.06
C THR A 208 2.74 -18.14 26.41
N ILE A 209 2.27 -18.45 25.19
CA ILE A 209 1.15 -17.74 24.61
C ILE A 209 0.16 -17.81 25.75
N PRO A 210 -0.11 -16.71 26.48
CA PRO A 210 -1.31 -16.73 27.25
C PRO A 210 -2.32 -16.91 26.13
N LEU A 211 -3.07 -18.00 26.10
CA LEU A 211 -4.38 -17.93 25.48
C LEU A 211 -5.20 -16.95 26.34
N ARG A 212 -4.75 -15.68 26.37
CA ARG A 212 -5.54 -14.54 26.73
C ARG A 212 -6.36 -14.34 25.50
N ARG A 213 -7.50 -15.01 25.51
CA ARG A 213 -8.59 -14.72 24.60
C ARG A 213 -8.81 -13.22 24.62
N THR A 214 -8.89 -12.62 23.44
CA THR A 214 -9.02 -11.17 23.30
C THR A 214 -10.38 -10.78 23.87
N ARG A 215 -10.41 -9.84 24.82
CA ARG A 215 -11.68 -9.35 25.35
C ARG A 215 -12.27 -8.35 24.37
N LEU A 216 -13.43 -8.67 23.83
CA LEU A 216 -14.14 -7.78 22.93
C LEU A 216 -14.70 -6.60 23.73
N THR A 217 -14.23 -5.39 23.44
CA THR A 217 -14.56 -4.16 24.16
C THR A 217 -15.45 -3.28 23.29
N VAL A 218 -16.75 -3.28 23.59
CA VAL A 218 -17.70 -2.37 22.94
C VAL A 218 -17.60 -1.02 23.64
N ARG A 219 -17.16 0.02 22.93
CA ARG A 219 -17.07 1.38 23.50
C ARG A 219 -18.44 2.04 23.46
N ALA A 220 -19.05 2.24 24.63
CA ALA A 220 -20.09 3.25 24.79
C ALA A 220 -19.42 4.64 24.87
N THR A 221 -19.69 5.51 23.91
CA THR A 221 -19.17 6.88 23.91
C THR A 221 -19.76 7.71 25.06
N PRO A 222 -18.97 8.54 25.76
CA PRO A 222 -19.50 9.42 26.80
C PRO A 222 -20.43 10.49 26.21
N ARG A 223 -21.59 10.68 26.86
CA ARG A 223 -22.69 11.57 26.45
C ARG A 223 -22.29 13.04 26.56
N THR A 224 -22.23 13.75 25.43
CA THR A 224 -22.42 15.21 25.39
C THR A 224 -23.91 15.50 25.25
N PRO A 225 -24.51 16.40 26.05
CA PRO A 225 -25.94 16.63 25.98
C PRO A 225 -26.29 17.61 24.84
N ALA A 226 -26.71 17.07 23.69
CA ALA A 226 -27.61 17.76 22.76
C ALA A 226 -28.36 16.72 21.90
N GLN A 227 -29.67 16.63 22.13
CA GLN A 227 -30.76 15.98 21.37
C GLN A 227 -30.49 14.77 20.44
N ARG A 228 -31.11 13.64 20.83
CA ARG A 228 -31.73 12.55 20.04
C ARG A 228 -31.02 12.11 18.74
N PHE A 229 -29.76 11.72 18.86
CA PHE A 229 -29.23 10.59 18.11
C PHE A 229 -28.63 9.65 19.16
N THR A 230 -29.13 8.42 19.28
CA THR A 230 -28.51 7.40 20.14
C THR A 230 -27.45 6.76 19.27
N PRO A 231 -26.15 7.03 19.45
CA PRO A 231 -25.13 6.44 18.61
C PRO A 231 -25.17 4.92 18.79
N GLU A 232 -25.14 4.19 17.69
CA GLU A 232 -25.12 2.74 17.74
C GLU A 232 -23.82 2.26 18.41
N PRO A 233 -23.89 1.19 19.23
CA PRO A 233 -22.68 0.62 19.81
C PRO A 233 -21.74 0.19 18.69
N ALA A 234 -20.48 0.64 18.74
CA ALA A 234 -19.46 0.33 17.76
C ALA A 234 -18.36 -0.55 18.37
N LEU A 235 -17.84 -1.48 17.57
CA LEU A 235 -16.67 -2.26 17.94
C LEU A 235 -15.44 -1.34 18.03
N ALA A 236 -14.58 -1.53 19.04
CA ALA A 236 -13.31 -0.83 19.08
C ALA A 236 -12.46 -1.19 17.85
N ASP A 237 -11.72 -0.22 17.31
CA ASP A 237 -10.89 -0.42 16.11
C ASP A 237 -9.90 -1.59 16.28
N ASP A 238 -9.29 -1.71 17.46
CA ASP A 238 -8.35 -2.80 17.76
C ASP A 238 -9.02 -4.18 17.73
N ASP A 239 -10.26 -4.29 18.22
CA ASP A 239 -11.03 -5.55 18.20
C ASP A 239 -11.54 -5.88 16.79
N TYR A 240 -11.83 -4.84 15.99
CA TYR A 240 -12.21 -4.98 14.58
C TYR A 240 -11.05 -5.54 13.75
N GLU A 241 -9.87 -4.94 13.87
CA GLU A 241 -8.67 -5.42 13.15
C GLU A 241 -8.26 -6.81 13.62
N ALA A 242 -8.42 -7.11 14.92
CA ALA A 242 -8.17 -8.45 15.45
C ALA A 242 -9.13 -9.51 14.85
N ALA A 243 -10.43 -9.20 14.74
CA ALA A 243 -11.40 -10.12 14.15
C ALA A 243 -11.12 -10.34 12.65
N LEU A 244 -10.74 -9.27 11.93
CA LEU A 244 -10.35 -9.36 10.53
C LEU A 244 -9.10 -10.22 10.33
N ALA A 245 -8.10 -10.06 11.19
CA ALA A 245 -6.88 -10.87 11.15
C ALA A 245 -7.18 -12.38 11.34
N VAL A 246 -8.09 -12.74 12.25
CA VAL A 246 -8.52 -14.14 12.45
C VAL A 246 -9.15 -14.71 11.17
N LEU A 247 -10.04 -13.94 10.53
CA LEU A 247 -10.71 -14.36 9.30
C LEU A 247 -9.75 -14.50 8.12
N LEU A 248 -8.80 -13.56 7.95
CA LEU A 248 -7.78 -13.61 6.90
C LEU A 248 -6.83 -14.80 7.10
N ASN A 249 -6.44 -15.09 8.34
CA ASN A 249 -5.61 -16.24 8.65
C ASN A 249 -6.34 -17.57 8.38
N ALA A 250 -7.63 -17.66 8.73
CA ALA A 250 -8.44 -18.82 8.44
C ALA A 250 -8.61 -19.03 6.92
N ARG A 251 -8.83 -17.97 6.14
CA ARG A 251 -8.84 -18.02 4.66
C ARG A 251 -7.52 -18.59 4.13
N ASN A 252 -6.38 -18.04 4.55
CA ASN A 252 -5.07 -18.50 4.10
C ASN A 252 -4.82 -19.97 4.47
N ALA A 253 -5.32 -20.43 5.63
CA ALA A 253 -5.25 -21.83 6.03
C ALA A 253 -6.10 -22.73 5.13
N PHE A 254 -7.32 -22.31 4.76
CA PHE A 254 -8.17 -23.04 3.83
C PHE A 254 -7.60 -23.10 2.41
N GLU A 255 -6.92 -22.04 1.95
CA GLU A 255 -6.23 -22.03 0.66
C GLU A 255 -5.01 -22.95 0.64
N ARG A 256 -4.29 -23.08 1.77
CA ARG A 256 -3.14 -23.99 1.92
C ARG A 256 -3.55 -25.46 2.07
N THR A 257 -4.80 -25.75 2.44
CA THR A 257 -5.30 -27.13 2.56
C THR A 257 -6.66 -27.30 1.88
N PRO A 258 -6.70 -27.28 0.53
CA PRO A 258 -7.96 -27.37 -0.21
C PRO A 258 -8.72 -28.67 0.05
N SER A 259 -8.03 -29.76 0.41
CA SER A 259 -8.66 -31.04 0.74
C SER A 259 -9.59 -30.98 1.96
N MET A 260 -9.40 -30.01 2.86
CA MET A 260 -10.26 -29.84 4.04
C MET A 260 -11.54 -29.04 3.75
N THR A 261 -11.52 -28.20 2.72
CA THR A 261 -12.63 -27.28 2.40
C THR A 261 -13.32 -27.58 1.07
N ALA A 262 -12.71 -28.38 0.20
CA ALA A 262 -13.22 -28.70 -1.14
C ALA A 262 -14.58 -29.42 -1.12
N THR A 263 -14.89 -30.17 -0.05
CA THR A 263 -16.17 -30.87 0.12
C THR A 263 -17.17 -30.09 0.97
N LEU A 264 -16.76 -28.94 1.52
CA LEU A 264 -17.59 -28.13 2.40
C LEU A 264 -18.40 -27.14 1.57
N HIS A 265 -19.68 -27.05 1.89
CA HIS A 265 -20.53 -25.97 1.37
C HIS A 265 -20.24 -24.68 2.12
N GLU A 266 -20.56 -23.54 1.49
CA GLU A 266 -20.34 -22.20 2.05
C GLU A 266 -20.85 -22.05 3.50
N GLU A 267 -22.00 -22.68 3.80
CA GLU A 267 -22.56 -22.67 5.16
C GLU A 267 -21.66 -23.35 6.19
N GLN A 268 -21.01 -24.46 5.82
CA GLN A 268 -20.12 -25.23 6.70
C GLN A 268 -18.77 -24.51 6.90
N ILE A 269 -18.28 -23.84 5.84
CA ILE A 269 -17.08 -23.00 5.92
C ILE A 269 -17.35 -21.81 6.86
N ARG A 270 -18.53 -21.19 6.77
CA ARG A 270 -18.92 -20.13 7.72
C ARG A 270 -19.00 -20.65 9.15
N ASP A 271 -19.60 -21.81 9.38
CA ASP A 271 -19.74 -22.35 10.74
C ASP A 271 -18.37 -22.65 11.37
N LEU A 272 -17.39 -23.08 10.56
CA LEU A 272 -15.98 -23.19 10.96
C LEU A 272 -15.36 -21.82 11.31
N LEU A 273 -15.63 -20.78 10.51
CA LEU A 273 -15.14 -19.42 10.81
C LEU A 273 -15.75 -18.86 12.09
N LEU A 274 -17.04 -19.10 12.33
CA LEU A 274 -17.73 -18.73 13.56
C LEU A 274 -17.13 -19.45 14.77
N LEU A 275 -16.81 -20.74 14.63
CA LEU A 275 -16.12 -21.51 15.67
C LEU A 275 -14.76 -20.91 16.00
N LEU A 276 -13.96 -20.56 14.98
CA LEU A 276 -12.63 -19.97 15.15
C LEU A 276 -12.69 -18.59 15.81
N LEU A 277 -13.65 -17.74 15.41
CA LEU A 277 -13.89 -16.44 16.03
C LEU A 277 -14.32 -16.59 17.49
N ASN A 278 -15.34 -17.42 17.77
CA ASN A 278 -15.82 -17.63 19.14
C ASN A 278 -14.79 -18.34 20.04
N ALA A 279 -13.81 -19.06 19.48
CA ALA A 279 -12.71 -19.65 20.24
C ALA A 279 -11.65 -18.61 20.70
N GLN A 280 -11.51 -17.51 19.95
CA GLN A 280 -10.45 -16.51 20.14
C GLN A 280 -10.86 -15.34 21.04
N PHE A 281 -12.15 -15.01 21.13
CA PHE A 281 -12.66 -13.83 21.86
C PHE A 281 -13.47 -14.18 23.13
N GLU A 282 -13.41 -13.34 24.19
CA GLU A 282 -14.21 -13.45 25.44
C GLU A 282 -14.98 -12.15 25.76
N GLY A 283 -16.21 -12.21 26.32
CA GLY A 283 -16.85 -11.04 26.97
C GLY A 283 -18.38 -10.89 26.86
N ALA A 284 -18.96 -10.22 27.87
CA ALA A 284 -20.34 -9.75 28.18
C ALA A 284 -21.59 -10.61 27.86
N ALA A 285 -21.55 -11.56 26.94
CA ALA A 285 -22.60 -12.56 26.74
C ALA A 285 -21.93 -13.89 26.39
N ALA A 286 -21.94 -14.83 27.32
CA ALA A 286 -21.35 -16.17 27.17
C ALA A 286 -22.16 -17.08 26.22
N GLY A 287 -22.68 -16.54 25.13
CA GLY A 287 -23.40 -17.25 24.07
C GLY A 287 -23.43 -16.41 22.81
N GLU A 288 -22.62 -16.81 21.82
CA GLU A 288 -22.66 -16.35 20.42
C GLU A 288 -22.41 -14.84 20.21
N VAL A 289 -21.21 -14.36 20.53
CA VAL A 289 -20.71 -13.02 20.14
C VAL A 289 -20.77 -12.89 18.62
N PHE A 290 -20.28 -13.90 17.91
CA PHE A 290 -20.43 -14.01 16.46
C PHE A 290 -21.55 -14.99 16.12
N ASN A 291 -22.53 -14.50 15.37
CA ASN A 291 -23.77 -15.21 15.12
C ASN A 291 -24.13 -15.26 13.63
N ARG A 292 -24.87 -16.28 13.22
CA ARG A 292 -25.33 -16.44 11.83
C ARG A 292 -26.54 -15.52 11.60
N HIS A 293 -26.54 -14.78 10.49
CA HIS A 293 -27.77 -14.18 9.96
C HIS A 293 -27.86 -14.41 8.44
N GLY A 294 -28.97 -14.94 7.97
CA GLY A 294 -29.11 -15.33 6.56
C GLY A 294 -28.15 -16.45 6.12
N LYS A 295 -27.84 -16.48 4.82
CA LYS A 295 -27.01 -17.53 4.20
C LYS A 295 -25.52 -17.21 4.20
N THR A 296 -25.13 -15.95 4.31
CA THR A 296 -23.76 -15.49 4.06
C THR A 296 -23.18 -14.61 5.16
N ASP A 297 -23.99 -14.13 6.12
CA ASP A 297 -23.52 -13.07 7.02
C ASP A 297 -23.07 -13.60 8.39
N ILE A 298 -21.95 -13.03 8.87
CA ILE A 298 -21.42 -13.15 10.24
C ILE A 298 -21.71 -11.83 10.95
N LEU A 299 -22.49 -11.88 12.03
CA LEU A 299 -22.87 -10.70 12.82
C LEU A 299 -22.20 -10.70 14.20
N ILE A 300 -21.89 -9.51 14.72
CA ILE A 300 -21.59 -9.33 16.16
C ILE A 300 -22.81 -8.73 16.85
N ARG A 301 -23.30 -9.35 17.94
CA ARG A 301 -24.48 -8.88 18.68
C ARG A 301 -24.14 -8.36 20.08
N VAL A 302 -24.77 -7.24 20.45
CA VAL A 302 -24.72 -6.65 21.80
C VAL A 302 -26.13 -6.16 22.16
N ASP A 303 -26.71 -6.65 23.26
CA ASP A 303 -28.04 -6.26 23.76
C ASP A 303 -29.14 -6.17 22.68
N ASP A 304 -29.30 -7.25 21.89
CA ASP A 304 -30.23 -7.39 20.76
C ASP A 304 -29.99 -6.47 19.54
N ARG A 305 -28.82 -5.84 19.43
CA ARG A 305 -28.42 -4.97 18.30
C ARG A 305 -27.19 -5.49 17.56
N ASN A 306 -27.16 -5.30 16.24
CA ASN A 306 -26.08 -5.75 15.38
C ASN A 306 -25.00 -4.66 15.29
N VAL A 307 -23.78 -4.98 15.71
CA VAL A 307 -22.63 -4.06 15.76
C VAL A 307 -21.65 -4.31 14.60
N PHE A 308 -21.78 -5.43 13.91
CA PHE A 308 -20.93 -5.86 12.79
C PHE A 308 -21.76 -6.62 11.76
N THR A 309 -21.50 -6.38 10.46
CA THR A 309 -22.07 -7.14 9.35
C THR A 309 -20.96 -7.51 8.38
N GLY A 310 -20.45 -8.74 8.46
CA GLY A 310 -19.49 -9.27 7.50
C GLY A 310 -20.19 -10.25 6.55
N THR A 311 -20.10 -10.03 5.23
CA THR A 311 -20.65 -10.97 4.24
C THR A 311 -19.54 -11.89 3.76
N ALA A 312 -19.68 -13.19 4.02
CA ALA A 312 -18.84 -14.23 3.44
C ALA A 312 -19.49 -14.67 2.11
N ALA A 313 -18.80 -14.43 0.99
CA ALA A 313 -19.18 -14.96 -0.31
C ALA A 313 -18.04 -15.86 -0.81
N CYS A 314 -18.28 -17.15 -0.90
CA CYS A 314 -17.29 -18.12 -1.38
C CYS A 314 -17.79 -18.78 -2.67
N SER A 315 -17.35 -18.30 -3.83
CA SER A 315 -17.61 -18.97 -5.11
C SER A 315 -16.35 -19.70 -5.57
N ALA A 316 -16.50 -20.91 -6.10
CA ALA A 316 -15.39 -21.81 -6.50
C ALA A 316 -14.48 -21.27 -7.62
N SER A 317 -14.65 -20.01 -8.04
CA SER A 317 -13.85 -19.35 -9.07
C SER A 317 -13.45 -17.89 -8.74
N ALA A 318 -13.80 -17.35 -7.58
CA ALA A 318 -13.38 -16.00 -7.17
C ALA A 318 -13.42 -15.84 -5.64
N ASN A 319 -12.24 -15.77 -5.01
CA ASN A 319 -12.06 -15.52 -3.58
C ASN A 319 -12.00 -14.00 -3.30
N SER A 320 -13.15 -13.33 -3.21
CA SER A 320 -13.23 -11.92 -2.78
C SER A 320 -14.04 -11.80 -1.49
N TRP A 321 -13.45 -11.23 -0.44
CA TRP A 321 -14.10 -11.01 0.85
C TRP A 321 -14.28 -9.51 1.09
N ALA A 322 -15.48 -9.07 1.52
CA ALA A 322 -15.76 -7.67 1.82
C ALA A 322 -16.51 -7.56 3.16
N GLY A 323 -15.89 -6.92 4.16
CA GLY A 323 -16.53 -6.52 5.41
C GLY A 323 -17.01 -5.07 5.32
N ARG A 324 -18.21 -4.77 5.84
CA ARG A 324 -18.65 -3.39 6.08
C ARG A 324 -18.92 -3.20 7.57
N ARG A 325 -18.44 -2.10 8.14
CA ARG A 325 -18.86 -1.67 9.47
C ARG A 325 -20.34 -1.28 9.40
N GLY A 326 -21.13 -1.73 10.38
CA GLY A 326 -22.51 -1.26 10.52
C GLY A 326 -22.53 0.25 10.77
N VAL A 327 -23.48 0.95 10.16
CA VAL A 327 -23.80 2.35 10.44
C VAL A 327 -24.91 2.37 11.47
#